data_AF-A0A8J7DW46-F1
#
_entry.id   AF-A0A8J7DW46-F1
#
_cell.length_a   1.000
_cell.length_b   1.000
_cell.length_c   1.000
_cell.angle_alpha   90.00
_cell.angle_beta   90.00
_cell.angle_gamma   90.00
#
_symmetry.space_group_name_H-M   'P 1'
#
loop_
_entity.id
_entity.type
_entity.pdbx_description
1 polymer ?
#
loop_
_entity_poly.entity_id
_entity_poly.type
_entity_poly.pdbx_seq_one_letter_code
_entity_poly.pdbx_strand_id
1 'polypeptide(L)'
;MKRVEILNVAIDNVSKLELAKKLERHGGVVVTPNVDHLMKLQTDEELYRVYQDSTYRVCDSKILQYAAKFLGQPVQEKVSGSDFFPFFCNYHKDNQEVRIFLLGGAEGVALRAQQKINRRVGRDIVVGAHSPSFGFEKNPQECQEIIDLIHRSGATVLGIGVGAPKQEKWIHHYQHQLKNIRIFLAVGATIDFEAGCKSRAPRWISELGIEWLHRLLSEPGRLWRRYLIEDLPFFWLLLKQKLRLYEQPSWNADAIVPTDRNLWTLRIGQVLQEANLVSREQLEEALCLQNTCPQKRLGEIMTERGWVERETIDFFADELPNLVDDRLQRPLGHYLKSARLLDESQIQLLLKEQKTEHLRFGELAVRKGWVREETLNWFLQILGVQQKERSSASLNPVVEIESKQAVEMDTPSETRLSELIGLP
;
A
#
# COMPACT_ATOMS: atom_id res chain seq x y z
N MET A 1 -27.23 -7.55 1.41
CA MET A 1 -27.31 -6.19 2.01
C MET A 1 -27.36 -5.21 0.87
N LYS A 2 -28.20 -4.16 0.92
CA LYS A 2 -28.20 -3.14 -0.13
C LYS A 2 -26.85 -2.42 -0.11
N ARG A 3 -26.27 -2.21 -1.29
CA ARG A 3 -25.04 -1.46 -1.48
C ARG A 3 -25.33 -0.22 -2.33
N VAL A 4 -24.53 0.81 -2.11
CA VAL A 4 -24.55 2.08 -2.82
C VAL A 4 -23.19 2.26 -3.45
N GLU A 5 -23.13 2.35 -4.78
CA GLU A 5 -21.89 2.54 -5.49
C GLU A 5 -21.50 4.01 -5.46
N ILE A 6 -20.36 4.33 -4.85
CA ILE A 6 -19.77 5.68 -4.90
C ILE A 6 -18.38 5.53 -5.51
N LEU A 7 -18.22 6.07 -6.72
CA LEU A 7 -17.06 5.85 -7.57
C LEU A 7 -16.79 4.35 -7.77
N ASN A 8 -15.57 3.88 -7.49
CA ASN A 8 -15.18 2.46 -7.63
C ASN A 8 -15.41 1.62 -6.35
N VAL A 9 -16.16 2.12 -5.36
CA VAL A 9 -16.39 1.37 -4.12
C VAL A 9 -17.87 1.25 -3.77
N ALA A 10 -18.25 0.01 -3.44
CA ALA A 10 -19.58 -0.34 -2.95
C ALA A 10 -19.69 -0.11 -1.44
N ILE A 11 -20.45 0.92 -1.05
CA ILE A 11 -20.75 1.25 0.35
C ILE A 11 -21.97 0.47 0.82
N ASP A 12 -21.83 -0.25 1.92
CA ASP A 12 -22.90 -1.01 2.53
C ASP A 12 -23.90 -0.07 3.22
N ASN A 13 -25.17 -0.15 2.81
CA ASN A 13 -26.25 0.64 3.36
C ASN A 13 -26.76 -0.01 4.65
N VAL A 14 -26.07 0.24 5.76
CA VAL A 14 -26.27 -0.42 7.05
C VAL A 14 -26.31 0.60 8.20
N SER A 15 -27.16 0.38 9.19
CA SER A 15 -27.17 1.15 10.44
C SER A 15 -26.12 0.63 11.42
N LYS A 16 -25.75 1.43 12.42
CA LYS A 16 -24.82 1.00 13.49
C LYS A 16 -25.30 -0.27 14.20
N LEU A 17 -26.60 -0.35 14.49
CA LEU A 17 -27.19 -1.51 15.17
C LEU A 17 -27.15 -2.77 14.29
N GLU A 18 -27.48 -2.64 13.00
CA GLU A 18 -27.41 -3.76 12.07
C GLU A 18 -25.97 -4.23 11.86
N LEU A 19 -25.02 -3.31 11.78
CA LEU A 19 -23.60 -3.63 11.66
C LEU A 19 -23.10 -4.41 12.88
N ALA A 20 -23.40 -3.96 14.09
CA ALA A 20 -23.02 -4.67 15.32
C ALA A 20 -23.59 -6.10 15.36
N LYS A 21 -24.88 -6.27 15.05
CA LYS A 21 -25.52 -7.60 14.96
C LYS A 21 -24.88 -8.51 13.92
N LYS A 22 -24.46 -7.94 12.78
CA LYS A 22 -23.80 -8.69 11.71
C LYS A 22 -22.40 -9.15 12.13
N LEU A 23 -21.62 -8.26 12.75
CA LEU A 23 -20.29 -8.57 13.25
C LEU A 23 -20.31 -9.64 14.34
N GLU A 24 -21.27 -9.58 15.25
CA GLU A 24 -21.43 -10.60 16.30
C GLU A 24 -21.64 -12.01 15.70
N ARG A 25 -22.43 -12.10 14.63
CA ARG A 25 -22.75 -13.37 13.96
C ARG A 25 -21.63 -13.86 13.06
N HIS A 26 -21.04 -12.97 12.27
CA HIS A 26 -20.20 -13.34 11.13
C HIS A 26 -18.73 -12.94 11.27
N GLY A 27 -18.39 -12.09 12.24
CA GLY A 27 -17.09 -11.44 12.27
C GLY A 27 -16.86 -10.56 11.03
N GLY A 28 -15.60 -10.24 10.76
CA GLY A 28 -15.17 -9.59 9.53
C GLY A 28 -14.40 -8.30 9.73
N VAL A 29 -13.98 -7.73 8.60
CA VAL A 29 -13.21 -6.48 8.54
C VAL A 29 -14.15 -5.31 8.21
N VAL A 30 -14.12 -4.29 9.06
CA VAL A 30 -14.88 -3.04 8.87
C VAL A 30 -13.92 -1.93 8.48
N VAL A 31 -14.19 -1.31 7.33
CA VAL A 31 -13.52 -0.09 6.87
C VAL A 31 -14.53 1.05 6.74
N THR A 32 -14.08 2.27 7.02
CA THR A 32 -14.91 3.48 7.05
C THR A 32 -14.42 4.48 6.00
N PRO A 33 -14.64 4.23 4.69
CA PRO A 33 -14.22 5.16 3.65
C PRO A 33 -14.86 6.54 3.84
N ASN A 34 -14.04 7.57 3.73
CA ASN A 34 -14.47 8.95 3.49
C ASN A 34 -13.90 9.44 2.15
N VAL A 35 -14.08 10.73 1.84
CA VAL A 35 -13.66 11.32 0.55
C VAL A 35 -12.19 11.03 0.24
N ASP A 36 -11.28 11.27 1.18
CA ASP A 36 -9.85 10.98 1.03
C ASP A 36 -9.55 9.50 0.73
N HIS A 37 -10.32 8.57 1.29
CA HIS A 37 -10.15 7.16 0.96
C HIS A 37 -10.62 6.91 -0.48
N LEU A 38 -11.80 7.41 -0.86
CA LEU A 38 -12.31 7.26 -2.22
C LEU A 38 -11.38 7.85 -3.28
N MET A 39 -10.68 8.95 -2.95
CA MET A 39 -9.67 9.54 -3.81
C MET A 39 -8.40 8.69 -3.89
N LYS A 40 -7.89 8.18 -2.77
CA LYS A 40 -6.76 7.23 -2.77
C LYS A 40 -7.07 5.98 -3.57
N LEU A 41 -8.30 5.46 -3.47
CA LEU A 41 -8.78 4.30 -4.21
C LEU A 41 -8.82 4.53 -5.73
N GLN A 42 -8.72 5.77 -6.22
CA GLN A 42 -8.57 6.06 -7.65
C GLN A 42 -7.14 5.82 -8.17
N THR A 43 -6.15 5.74 -7.28
CA THR A 43 -4.71 5.77 -7.63
C THR A 43 -3.87 4.70 -6.93
N ASP A 44 -4.37 4.10 -5.85
CA ASP A 44 -3.70 3.06 -5.06
C ASP A 44 -4.41 1.70 -5.26
N GLU A 45 -3.85 0.88 -6.14
CA GLU A 45 -4.38 -0.44 -6.48
C GLU A 45 -4.43 -1.38 -5.26
N GLU A 46 -3.38 -1.37 -4.45
CA GLU A 46 -3.29 -2.21 -3.26
C GLU A 46 -4.42 -1.85 -2.29
N LEU A 47 -4.61 -0.55 -2.00
CA LEU A 47 -5.72 -0.10 -1.17
C LEU A 47 -7.07 -0.45 -1.79
N TYR A 48 -7.20 -0.39 -3.12
CA TYR A 48 -8.41 -0.81 -3.81
C TYR A 48 -8.74 -2.28 -3.55
N ARG A 49 -7.76 -3.18 -3.70
CA ARG A 49 -7.91 -4.61 -3.40
C ARG A 49 -8.28 -4.85 -1.94
N VAL A 50 -7.60 -4.18 -1.00
CA VAL A 50 -7.93 -4.22 0.44
C VAL A 50 -9.40 -3.86 0.68
N TYR A 51 -9.90 -2.84 -0.01
CA TYR A 51 -11.30 -2.45 0.10
C TYR A 51 -12.24 -3.48 -0.51
N GLN A 52 -11.92 -4.10 -1.65
CA GLN A 52 -12.75 -5.17 -2.23
C GLN A 52 -12.86 -6.38 -1.29
N ASP A 53 -11.74 -6.77 -0.67
CA ASP A 53 -11.66 -7.93 0.23
C ASP A 53 -12.27 -7.66 1.61
N SER A 54 -12.50 -6.40 1.98
CA SER A 54 -13.14 -6.05 3.25
C SER A 54 -14.60 -6.54 3.33
N THR A 55 -15.01 -6.99 4.52
CA THR A 55 -16.34 -7.56 4.75
C THR A 55 -17.44 -6.48 4.77
N TYR A 56 -17.16 -5.35 5.41
CA TYR A 56 -18.09 -4.24 5.58
C TYR A 56 -17.42 -2.89 5.26
N ARG A 57 -17.99 -2.17 4.29
CA ARG A 57 -17.57 -0.82 3.89
C ARG A 57 -18.67 0.16 4.27
N VAL A 58 -18.50 0.94 5.32
CA VAL A 58 -19.60 1.74 5.88
C VAL A 58 -19.43 3.24 5.67
N CYS A 59 -20.54 3.97 5.58
CA CYS A 59 -20.54 5.39 5.25
C CYS A 59 -19.97 6.26 6.40
N ASP A 60 -18.70 6.66 6.32
CA ASP A 60 -18.03 7.41 7.41
C ASP A 60 -18.58 8.83 7.63
N SER A 61 -18.91 9.54 6.55
CA SER A 61 -19.16 10.99 6.61
C SER A 61 -20.51 11.41 6.06
N LYS A 62 -21.01 12.57 6.52
CA LYS A 62 -22.19 13.22 5.93
C LYS A 62 -22.00 13.57 4.46
N ILE A 63 -20.77 13.89 4.05
CA ILE A 63 -20.45 14.16 2.64
C ILE A 63 -20.77 12.93 1.78
N LEU A 64 -20.37 11.73 2.22
CA LEU A 64 -20.74 10.51 1.50
C LEU A 64 -22.23 10.21 1.56
N GLN A 65 -22.89 10.50 2.68
CA GLN A 65 -24.35 10.38 2.76
C GLN A 65 -25.07 11.31 1.77
N TYR A 66 -24.58 12.53 1.59
CA TYR A 66 -25.10 13.48 0.60
C TYR A 66 -24.74 13.06 -0.83
N ALA A 67 -23.54 12.54 -1.07
CA ALA A 67 -23.13 12.00 -2.36
C ALA A 67 -24.02 10.84 -2.80
N ALA A 68 -24.28 9.89 -1.88
CA ALA A 68 -25.22 8.79 -2.07
C ALA A 68 -26.63 9.29 -2.43
N LYS A 69 -27.14 10.28 -1.69
CA LYS A 69 -28.42 10.94 -2.01
C LYS A 69 -28.39 11.63 -3.38
N PHE A 70 -27.30 12.32 -3.72
CA PHE A 70 -27.12 12.96 -5.00
C PHE A 70 -27.15 11.95 -6.15
N LEU A 71 -26.57 10.76 -5.98
CA LEU A 71 -26.64 9.66 -6.96
C LEU A 71 -28.01 8.97 -7.01
N GLY A 72 -28.97 9.36 -6.18
CA GLY A 72 -30.31 8.75 -6.11
C GLY A 72 -30.35 7.45 -5.29
N GLN A 73 -29.29 7.16 -4.51
CA GLN A 73 -29.14 5.94 -3.73
C GLN A 73 -28.84 6.29 -2.25
N PRO A 74 -29.79 6.85 -1.49
CA PRO A 74 -29.52 7.34 -0.14
C PRO A 74 -29.08 6.20 0.81
N VAL A 75 -28.03 6.46 1.58
CA VAL A 75 -27.62 5.60 2.72
C VAL A 75 -28.39 5.99 3.98
N GLN A 76 -28.82 4.99 4.73
CA GLN A 76 -29.71 5.15 5.87
C GLN A 76 -29.06 5.89 7.05
N GLU A 77 -27.77 5.64 7.30
CA GLU A 77 -27.06 6.18 8.46
C GLU A 77 -25.59 6.47 8.13
N LYS A 78 -25.05 7.52 8.76
CA LYS A 78 -23.61 7.77 8.83
C LYS A 78 -23.01 6.92 9.95
N VAL A 79 -22.06 6.06 9.60
CA VAL A 79 -21.36 5.13 10.50
C VAL A 79 -19.86 5.44 10.44
N SER A 80 -19.42 6.49 11.14
CA SER A 80 -17.98 6.76 11.29
C SER A 80 -17.35 5.85 12.35
N GLY A 81 -16.04 5.63 12.27
CA GLY A 81 -15.32 4.92 13.34
C GLY A 81 -15.54 5.57 14.71
N SER A 82 -15.54 6.90 14.74
CA SER A 82 -15.72 7.72 15.96
C SER A 82 -17.13 7.65 16.57
N ASP A 83 -18.14 7.21 15.80
CA ASP A 83 -19.50 6.98 16.28
C ASP A 83 -19.80 5.51 16.52
N PHE A 84 -19.24 4.63 15.67
CA PHE A 84 -19.50 3.21 15.71
C PHE A 84 -18.74 2.52 16.84
N PHE A 85 -17.46 2.82 17.04
CA PHE A 85 -16.64 2.13 18.05
C PHE A 85 -17.14 2.38 19.50
N PRO A 86 -17.48 3.61 19.93
CA PRO A 86 -18.10 3.81 21.25
C PRO A 86 -19.46 3.09 21.37
N PHE A 87 -20.27 3.11 20.30
CA PHE A 87 -21.54 2.39 20.24
C PHE A 87 -21.33 0.87 20.38
N PHE A 88 -20.36 0.31 19.66
CA PHE A 88 -19.99 -1.10 19.68
C PHE A 88 -19.57 -1.56 21.08
N CYS A 89 -18.71 -0.77 21.75
CA CYS A 89 -18.30 -1.05 23.14
C CYS A 89 -19.50 -1.07 24.09
N ASN A 90 -20.41 -0.10 23.98
CA ASN A 90 -21.59 -0.03 24.84
C ASN A 90 -22.63 -1.12 24.50
N TYR A 91 -22.80 -1.46 23.22
CA TYR A 91 -23.70 -2.51 22.77
C TYR A 91 -23.27 -3.88 23.30
N HIS A 92 -21.95 -4.16 23.31
CA HIS A 92 -21.38 -5.40 23.83
C HIS A 92 -20.95 -5.32 25.30
N LYS A 93 -21.45 -4.35 26.07
CA LYS A 93 -21.05 -4.17 27.48
C LYS A 93 -21.28 -5.42 28.33
N ASP A 94 -22.31 -6.21 28.02
CA ASP A 94 -22.67 -7.41 28.78
C ASP A 94 -22.18 -8.72 28.11
N ASN A 95 -21.62 -8.64 26.90
CA ASN A 95 -21.13 -9.82 26.16
C ASN A 95 -19.64 -10.10 26.48
N GLN A 96 -19.38 -11.12 27.31
CA GLN A 96 -18.03 -11.48 27.76
C GLN A 96 -17.12 -12.05 26.64
N GLU A 97 -17.69 -12.51 25.53
CA GLU A 97 -16.90 -12.99 24.38
C GLU A 97 -16.25 -11.85 23.62
N VAL A 98 -16.77 -10.62 23.76
CA VAL A 98 -16.20 -9.43 23.14
C VAL A 98 -15.09 -8.88 24.03
N ARG A 99 -13.86 -9.09 23.57
CA ARG A 99 -12.60 -8.67 24.20
C ARG A 99 -11.80 -7.89 23.18
N ILE A 100 -11.54 -6.61 23.44
CA ILE A 100 -10.97 -5.68 22.48
C ILE A 100 -9.47 -5.49 22.75
N PHE A 101 -8.68 -5.54 21.69
CA PHE A 101 -7.31 -5.01 21.68
C PHE A 101 -7.29 -3.67 20.94
N LEU A 102 -6.64 -2.66 21.51
CA LEU A 102 -6.43 -1.36 20.86
C LEU A 102 -5.01 -1.25 20.31
N LEU A 103 -4.87 -0.98 19.02
CA LEU A 103 -3.58 -0.74 18.36
C LEU A 103 -3.56 0.65 17.74
N GLY A 104 -2.74 1.57 18.26
CA GLY A 104 -2.55 2.89 17.67
C GLY A 104 -2.44 4.03 18.67
N GLY A 105 -2.59 5.26 18.16
CA GLY A 105 -2.29 6.48 18.91
C GLY A 105 -0.79 6.63 19.23
N ALA A 106 -0.42 7.80 19.73
CA ALA A 106 0.92 8.03 20.27
C ALA A 106 1.15 7.25 21.57
N GLU A 107 2.40 7.18 22.02
CA GLU A 107 2.76 6.50 23.27
C GLU A 107 1.82 6.86 24.43
N GLY A 108 1.29 5.84 25.10
CA GLY A 108 0.35 5.98 26.22
C GLY A 108 -1.10 6.31 25.83
N VAL A 109 -1.40 6.68 24.58
CA VAL A 109 -2.76 7.05 24.15
C VAL A 109 -3.68 5.83 24.13
N ALA A 110 -3.24 4.68 23.60
CA ALA A 110 -4.06 3.46 23.59
C ALA A 110 -4.38 2.97 25.00
N LEU A 111 -3.41 3.01 25.91
CA LEU A 111 -3.61 2.63 27.31
C LEU A 111 -4.59 3.56 28.02
N ARG A 112 -4.50 4.87 27.77
CA ARG A 112 -5.47 5.85 28.30
C ARG A 112 -6.87 5.61 27.76
N ALA A 113 -7.00 5.27 26.47
CA ALA A 113 -8.28 4.90 25.87
C ALA A 113 -8.86 3.64 26.53
N GLN A 114 -8.04 2.59 26.73
CA GLN A 114 -8.44 1.37 27.44
C GLN A 114 -9.05 1.69 28.81
N GLN A 115 -8.34 2.45 29.65
CA GLN A 115 -8.81 2.80 30.99
C GLN A 115 -10.15 3.56 30.96
N LYS A 116 -10.30 4.53 30.06
CA LYS A 116 -11.54 5.32 29.92
C LYS A 116 -12.70 4.48 29.42
N ILE A 117 -12.47 3.63 28.42
CA ILE A 117 -13.50 2.75 27.86
C ILE A 117 -13.95 1.76 28.93
N ASN A 118 -13.04 1.08 29.62
CA ASN A 118 -13.39 0.09 30.65
C ASN A 118 -14.17 0.74 31.80
N ARG A 119 -13.77 1.94 32.25
CA ARG A 119 -14.55 2.72 33.23
C ARG A 119 -15.96 3.04 32.75
N ARG A 120 -16.10 3.48 31.49
CA ARG A 120 -17.39 3.85 30.91
C ARG A 120 -18.31 2.64 30.73
N VAL A 121 -17.74 1.51 30.32
CA VAL A 121 -18.48 0.27 30.04
C VAL A 121 -18.82 -0.49 31.33
N GLY A 122 -18.02 -0.34 32.38
CA GLY A 122 -18.20 -1.01 33.68
C GLY A 122 -17.59 -2.40 33.76
N ARG A 123 -16.74 -2.78 32.80
CA ARG A 123 -15.94 -4.02 32.80
C ARG A 123 -14.67 -3.86 31.98
N ASP A 124 -13.75 -4.81 32.10
CA ASP A 124 -12.55 -4.89 31.28
C ASP A 124 -12.86 -5.46 29.88
N ILE A 125 -13.59 -4.67 29.09
CA ILE A 125 -13.89 -5.00 27.68
C ILE A 125 -12.65 -4.83 26.79
N VAL A 126 -11.83 -3.83 27.04
CA VAL A 126 -10.53 -3.66 26.39
C VAL A 126 -9.48 -4.39 27.23
N VAL A 127 -8.99 -5.51 26.70
CA VAL A 127 -8.09 -6.47 27.40
C VAL A 127 -6.62 -6.28 27.05
N GLY A 128 -6.32 -5.44 26.06
CA GLY A 128 -4.96 -5.07 25.69
C GLY A 128 -4.94 -3.76 24.91
N ALA A 129 -3.83 -3.05 24.99
CA ALA A 129 -3.61 -1.81 24.28
C ALA A 129 -2.13 -1.63 23.98
N HIS A 130 -1.81 -1.18 22.77
CA HIS A 130 -0.45 -0.92 22.34
C HIS A 130 -0.40 0.29 21.39
N SER A 131 0.60 1.13 21.57
CA SER A 131 0.88 2.28 20.72
C SER A 131 2.18 1.99 19.97
N PRO A 132 2.11 1.67 18.67
CA PRO A 132 3.27 1.22 17.91
C PRO A 132 4.17 2.40 17.53
N SER A 133 5.40 2.09 17.10
CA SER A 133 6.34 3.07 16.60
C SER A 133 5.85 3.73 15.29
N PHE A 134 6.39 4.90 14.96
CA PHE A 134 6.07 5.54 13.70
C PHE A 134 6.65 4.74 12.53
N GLY A 135 5.78 4.23 11.66
CA GLY A 135 6.22 3.41 10.53
C GLY A 135 6.38 1.93 10.88
N PHE A 136 5.86 1.47 12.02
CA PHE A 136 5.91 0.05 12.44
C PHE A 136 5.44 -0.92 11.37
N GLU A 137 4.53 -0.50 10.48
CA GLU A 137 4.03 -1.33 9.38
C GLU A 137 5.13 -1.78 8.40
N LYS A 138 6.28 -1.09 8.42
CA LYS A 138 7.47 -1.39 7.61
C LYS A 138 8.52 -2.20 8.36
N ASN A 139 8.30 -2.48 9.64
CA ASN A 139 9.20 -3.26 10.48
C ASN A 139 8.56 -4.63 10.76
N PRO A 140 8.99 -5.70 10.05
CA PRO A 140 8.42 -7.04 10.22
C PRO A 140 8.56 -7.57 11.65
N GLN A 141 9.65 -7.23 12.33
CA GLN A 141 9.87 -7.67 13.71
C GLN A 141 8.87 -7.04 14.67
N GLU A 142 8.67 -5.72 14.58
CA GLU A 142 7.68 -5.02 15.41
C GLU A 142 6.26 -5.49 15.10
N CYS A 143 5.94 -5.74 13.82
CA CYS A 143 4.65 -6.32 13.44
C CYS A 143 4.44 -7.70 14.10
N GLN A 144 5.47 -8.56 14.12
CA GLN A 144 5.39 -9.86 14.78
C GLN A 144 5.21 -9.73 16.30
N GLU A 145 5.93 -8.81 16.95
CA GLU A 145 5.78 -8.52 18.37
C GLU A 145 4.36 -8.06 18.72
N ILE A 146 3.76 -7.21 17.87
CA ILE A 146 2.37 -6.76 17.99
C ILE A 146 1.40 -7.94 17.85
N ILE A 147 1.60 -8.82 16.87
CA ILE A 147 0.78 -10.03 16.69
C ILE A 147 0.83 -10.90 17.94
N ASP A 148 2.02 -11.11 18.50
CA ASP A 148 2.20 -11.89 19.73
C ASP A 148 1.56 -11.24 20.96
N LEU A 149 1.58 -9.90 21.05
CA LEU A 149 0.84 -9.15 22.08
C LEU A 149 -0.67 -9.35 21.93
N ILE A 150 -1.19 -9.28 20.71
CA ILE A 150 -2.62 -9.49 20.43
C ILE A 150 -3.02 -10.93 20.79
N HIS A 151 -2.22 -11.94 20.42
CA HIS A 151 -2.46 -13.33 20.80
C HIS A 151 -2.50 -13.53 22.31
N ARG A 152 -1.48 -13.03 23.03
CA ARG A 152 -1.39 -13.15 24.49
C ARG A 152 -2.53 -12.45 25.24
N SER A 153 -3.07 -11.37 24.68
CA SER A 153 -4.18 -10.63 25.29
C SER A 153 -5.50 -11.43 25.35
N GLY A 154 -5.64 -12.47 24.52
CA GLY A 154 -6.90 -13.22 24.35
C GLY A 154 -8.04 -12.37 23.77
N ALA A 155 -7.72 -11.27 23.08
CA ALA A 155 -8.71 -10.44 22.40
C ALA A 155 -9.42 -11.23 21.29
N THR A 156 -10.66 -10.84 21.01
CA THR A 156 -11.49 -11.34 19.91
C THR A 156 -11.83 -10.24 18.89
N VAL A 157 -11.52 -8.99 19.22
CA VAL A 157 -11.74 -7.81 18.40
C VAL A 157 -10.48 -6.96 18.37
N LEU A 158 -10.05 -6.52 17.19
CA LEU A 158 -8.95 -5.56 17.03
C LEU A 158 -9.53 -4.20 16.61
N GLY A 159 -9.35 -3.18 17.43
CA GLY A 159 -9.56 -1.78 17.06
C GLY A 159 -8.22 -1.13 16.70
N ILE A 160 -8.01 -0.84 15.43
CA ILE A 160 -6.75 -0.23 14.94
C ILE A 160 -6.97 1.22 14.51
N GLY A 161 -6.09 2.10 14.96
CA GLY A 161 -6.17 3.55 14.78
C GLY A 161 -4.81 4.19 14.49
N VAL A 162 -4.20 3.79 13.36
CA VAL A 162 -2.90 4.33 12.90
C VAL A 162 -3.02 5.18 11.64
N GLY A 163 -4.24 5.35 11.14
CA GLY A 163 -4.57 6.19 9.99
C GLY A 163 -4.51 5.43 8.67
N ALA A 164 -5.25 5.94 7.69
CA ALA A 164 -5.34 5.34 6.36
C ALA A 164 -4.25 5.89 5.41
N PRO A 165 -3.69 5.04 4.53
CA PRO A 165 -4.10 3.65 4.24
C PRO A 165 -3.46 2.56 5.12
N LYS A 166 -2.62 2.96 6.09
CA LYS A 166 -1.75 2.04 6.83
C LYS A 166 -2.54 0.97 7.58
N GLN A 167 -3.60 1.38 8.28
CA GLN A 167 -4.39 0.46 9.09
C GLN A 167 -5.15 -0.58 8.23
N GLU A 168 -5.66 -0.16 7.07
CA GLU A 168 -6.37 -1.06 6.16
C GLU A 168 -5.40 -2.09 5.55
N LYS A 169 -4.26 -1.62 5.04
CA LYS A 169 -3.21 -2.49 4.47
C LYS A 169 -2.64 -3.45 5.52
N TRP A 170 -2.38 -2.97 6.74
CA TRP A 170 -1.87 -3.80 7.83
C TRP A 170 -2.86 -4.90 8.23
N ILE A 171 -4.15 -4.57 8.36
CA ILE A 171 -5.18 -5.59 8.62
C ILE A 171 -5.18 -6.63 7.51
N HIS A 172 -5.25 -6.19 6.25
CA HIS A 172 -5.33 -7.11 5.11
C HIS A 172 -4.14 -8.07 5.07
N HIS A 173 -2.95 -7.55 5.31
CA HIS A 173 -1.72 -8.33 5.32
C HIS A 173 -1.66 -9.34 6.49
N TYR A 174 -2.00 -8.94 7.72
CA TYR A 174 -1.76 -9.77 8.92
C TYR A 174 -2.99 -10.47 9.51
N GLN A 175 -4.21 -10.20 9.02
CA GLN A 175 -5.45 -10.78 9.57
C GLN A 175 -5.44 -12.31 9.63
N HIS A 176 -4.79 -12.98 8.67
CA HIS A 176 -4.71 -14.44 8.60
C HIS A 176 -3.88 -15.06 9.73
N GLN A 177 -2.96 -14.28 10.32
CA GLN A 177 -2.15 -14.73 11.46
C GLN A 177 -2.90 -14.56 12.79
N LEU A 178 -3.83 -13.61 12.86
CA LEU A 178 -4.58 -13.22 14.06
C LEU A 178 -5.79 -14.11 14.31
N LYS A 179 -5.55 -15.42 14.54
CA LYS A 179 -6.60 -16.46 14.61
C LYS A 179 -7.64 -16.25 15.71
N ASN A 180 -7.30 -15.56 16.79
CA ASN A 180 -8.21 -15.21 17.88
C ASN A 180 -9.14 -14.04 17.53
N ILE A 181 -8.76 -13.18 16.60
CA ILE A 181 -9.53 -11.99 16.22
C ILE A 181 -10.60 -12.37 15.20
N ARG A 182 -11.85 -12.16 15.59
CA ARG A 182 -13.02 -12.35 14.70
C ARG A 182 -13.45 -11.07 14.03
N ILE A 183 -13.19 -9.92 14.64
CA ILE A 183 -13.65 -8.61 14.16
C ILE A 183 -12.48 -7.63 14.10
N PHE A 184 -12.28 -7.01 12.94
CA PHE A 184 -11.27 -5.98 12.71
C PHE A 184 -11.97 -4.65 12.44
N LEU A 185 -11.65 -3.62 13.23
CA LEU A 185 -12.24 -2.30 13.13
C LEU A 185 -11.15 -1.28 12.79
N ALA A 186 -11.13 -0.80 11.55
CA ALA A 186 -10.29 0.32 11.13
C ALA A 186 -10.93 1.64 11.60
N VAL A 187 -10.50 2.16 12.75
CA VAL A 187 -11.19 3.26 13.46
C VAL A 187 -10.45 4.59 13.41
N GLY A 188 -9.26 4.66 12.83
CA GLY A 188 -8.50 5.90 12.66
C GLY A 188 -8.29 6.66 13.97
N ALA A 189 -8.56 7.97 13.98
CA ALA A 189 -8.37 8.84 15.15
C ALA A 189 -9.32 8.58 16.34
N THR A 190 -10.13 7.52 16.28
CA THR A 190 -11.08 7.18 17.36
C THR A 190 -10.38 6.85 18.67
N ILE A 191 -9.19 6.24 18.61
CA ILE A 191 -8.41 5.95 19.82
C ILE A 191 -8.02 7.26 20.54
N ASP A 192 -7.57 8.28 19.81
CA ASP A 192 -7.29 9.61 20.37
C ASP A 192 -8.51 10.29 20.98
N PHE A 193 -9.69 10.13 20.36
CA PHE A 193 -10.95 10.65 20.89
C PHE A 193 -11.37 9.94 22.18
N GLU A 194 -11.25 8.61 22.23
CA GLU A 194 -11.56 7.82 23.44
C GLU A 194 -10.57 8.09 24.57
N ALA A 195 -9.29 8.29 24.25
CA ALA A 195 -8.29 8.76 25.20
C ALA A 195 -8.55 10.20 25.69
N GLY A 196 -9.35 10.98 24.96
CA GLY A 196 -9.59 12.41 25.20
C GLY A 196 -8.36 13.28 24.94
N CYS A 197 -7.43 12.81 24.11
CA CYS A 197 -6.29 13.61 23.65
C CYS A 197 -6.68 14.54 22.50
N LYS A 198 -7.75 14.20 21.77
CA LYS A 198 -8.37 15.08 20.77
C LYS A 198 -9.84 15.31 21.10
N SER A 199 -10.31 16.53 20.86
CA SER A 199 -11.72 16.88 20.96
C SER A 199 -12.45 16.53 19.66
N ARG A 200 -13.63 15.93 19.78
CA ARG A 200 -14.54 15.76 18.63
C ARG A 200 -15.13 17.10 18.24
N ALA A 201 -15.45 17.27 16.97
CA ALA A 201 -16.27 18.41 16.54
C ALA A 201 -17.63 18.36 17.28
N PRO A 202 -18.20 19.52 17.65
CA PRO A 202 -19.56 19.61 18.19
C PRO A 202 -20.56 18.82 17.33
N ARG A 203 -21.54 18.16 17.97
CA ARG A 203 -22.49 17.27 17.26
C ARG A 203 -23.20 17.97 16.11
N TRP A 204 -23.65 19.21 16.30
CA TRP A 204 -24.32 19.98 15.25
C TRP A 204 -23.41 20.23 14.02
N ILE A 205 -22.09 20.42 14.21
CA ILE A 205 -21.11 20.55 13.11
C ILE A 205 -20.99 19.23 12.34
N SER A 206 -20.90 18.11 13.06
CA SER A 206 -20.82 16.78 12.44
C SER A 206 -22.11 16.41 11.71
N GLU A 207 -23.27 16.77 12.25
CA GLU A 207 -24.59 16.52 11.65
C GLU A 207 -24.84 17.33 10.38
N LEU A 208 -24.34 18.56 10.31
CA LEU A 208 -24.34 19.40 9.12
C LEU A 208 -23.30 18.97 8.06
N GLY A 209 -22.37 18.09 8.42
CA GLY A 209 -21.31 17.63 7.52
C GLY A 209 -20.16 18.62 7.29
N ILE A 210 -20.03 19.63 8.15
CA ILE A 210 -18.96 20.64 8.11
C ILE A 210 -17.79 20.31 9.05
N GLU A 211 -17.71 19.07 9.53
CA GLU A 211 -16.63 18.58 10.40
C GLU A 211 -15.24 18.72 9.75
N TRP A 212 -15.14 18.54 8.43
CA TRP A 212 -13.89 18.73 7.69
C TRP A 212 -13.36 20.17 7.83
N LEU A 213 -14.24 21.17 7.78
CA LEU A 213 -13.87 22.58 7.90
C LEU A 213 -13.40 22.90 9.33
N HIS A 214 -14.10 22.40 10.35
CA HIS A 214 -13.66 22.51 11.73
C HIS A 214 -12.27 21.91 11.93
N ARG A 215 -12.01 20.73 11.35
CA ARG A 215 -10.70 20.08 11.41
C ARG A 215 -9.63 20.87 10.65
N LEU A 216 -9.95 21.41 9.47
CA LEU A 216 -9.04 22.26 8.71
C LEU A 216 -8.62 23.49 9.51
N LEU A 217 -9.56 24.16 10.18
CA LEU A 217 -9.26 25.32 11.02
C LEU A 217 -8.42 24.95 12.26
N SER A 218 -8.57 23.71 12.75
CA SER A 218 -7.81 23.22 13.92
C SER A 218 -6.39 22.77 13.57
N GLU A 219 -6.18 22.20 12.37
CA GLU A 219 -4.89 21.66 11.92
C GLU A 219 -4.57 22.11 10.48
N PRO A 220 -4.52 23.42 10.19
CA PRO A 220 -4.49 23.94 8.82
C PRO A 220 -3.26 23.47 8.05
N GLY A 221 -2.07 23.53 8.65
CA GLY A 221 -0.82 23.11 8.00
C GLY A 221 -0.78 21.65 7.57
N ARG A 222 -1.55 20.77 8.23
CA ARG A 222 -1.61 19.35 7.92
C ARG A 222 -2.75 18.99 6.94
N LEU A 223 -3.89 19.66 7.05
CA LEU A 223 -5.13 19.24 6.36
C LEU A 223 -5.48 20.06 5.11
N TRP A 224 -4.86 21.23 4.89
CA TRP A 224 -5.19 22.09 3.74
C TRP A 224 -4.98 21.37 2.40
N ARG A 225 -3.82 20.71 2.22
CA ARG A 225 -3.47 20.00 0.99
C ARG A 225 -4.44 18.86 0.73
N ARG A 226 -4.72 18.06 1.77
CA ARG A 226 -5.70 16.98 1.70
C ARG A 226 -7.07 17.48 1.23
N TYR A 227 -7.63 18.50 1.87
CA TYR A 227 -9.00 18.93 1.55
C TYR A 227 -9.12 19.77 0.28
N LEU A 228 -8.15 20.64 0.00
CA LEU A 228 -8.24 21.61 -1.09
C LEU A 228 -7.56 21.15 -2.38
N ILE A 229 -6.74 20.10 -2.34
CA ILE A 229 -6.05 19.58 -3.53
C ILE A 229 -6.44 18.12 -3.77
N GLU A 230 -6.32 17.27 -2.76
CA GLU A 230 -6.48 15.81 -2.94
C GLU A 230 -7.96 15.38 -2.95
N ASP A 231 -8.79 15.99 -2.10
CA ASP A 231 -10.21 15.64 -1.93
C ASP A 231 -11.13 16.38 -2.92
N LEU A 232 -10.77 17.56 -3.44
CA LEU A 232 -11.64 18.33 -4.35
C LEU A 232 -12.02 17.60 -5.67
N PRO A 233 -11.11 16.84 -6.32
CA PRO A 233 -11.46 16.09 -7.53
C PRO A 233 -12.61 15.09 -7.33
N PHE A 234 -12.92 14.70 -6.08
CA PHE A 234 -14.06 13.85 -5.74
C PHE A 234 -15.38 14.37 -6.32
N PHE A 235 -15.66 15.67 -6.19
CA PHE A 235 -16.93 16.23 -6.64
C PHE A 235 -17.08 16.17 -8.16
N TRP A 236 -15.98 16.32 -8.90
CA TRP A 236 -15.96 16.17 -10.35
C TRP A 236 -16.18 14.71 -10.77
N LEU A 237 -15.52 13.76 -10.11
CA LEU A 237 -15.73 12.34 -10.36
C LEU A 237 -17.17 11.91 -10.00
N LEU A 238 -17.73 12.44 -8.92
CA LEU A 238 -19.11 12.18 -8.52
C LEU A 238 -20.11 12.73 -9.55
N LEU A 239 -19.84 13.90 -10.14
CA LEU A 239 -20.64 14.44 -11.24
C LEU A 239 -20.52 13.57 -12.49
N LYS A 240 -19.31 13.14 -12.86
CA LYS A 240 -19.12 12.17 -13.95
C LYS A 240 -19.91 10.89 -13.69
N GLN A 241 -19.91 10.36 -12.47
CA GLN A 241 -20.67 9.16 -12.11
C GLN A 241 -22.18 9.37 -12.28
N LYS A 242 -22.71 10.50 -11.80
CA LYS A 242 -24.11 10.91 -12.00
C LYS A 242 -24.49 10.95 -13.50
N LEU A 243 -23.58 11.43 -14.34
CA LEU A 243 -23.75 11.53 -15.78
C LEU A 243 -23.40 10.23 -16.54
N ARG A 244 -23.03 9.15 -15.83
CA ARG A 244 -22.56 7.87 -16.41
C ARG A 244 -21.30 8.00 -17.28
N LEU A 245 -20.47 8.99 -17.00
CA LEU A 245 -19.18 9.28 -17.65
C LEU A 245 -17.98 8.94 -16.77
N TYR A 246 -18.23 8.37 -15.58
CA TYR A 246 -17.17 7.93 -14.70
C TYR A 246 -16.64 6.58 -15.19
N GLU A 247 -15.35 6.56 -15.50
CA GLU A 247 -14.60 5.34 -15.76
C GLU A 247 -13.83 5.01 -14.50
N GLN A 248 -14.05 3.82 -13.97
CA GLN A 248 -13.22 3.31 -12.89
C GLN A 248 -11.78 3.14 -13.40
N PRO A 249 -10.77 3.35 -12.55
CA PRO A 249 -9.41 3.03 -12.94
C PRO A 249 -9.32 1.56 -13.36
N SER A 250 -8.60 1.28 -14.43
CA SER A 250 -8.35 -0.07 -14.94
C SER A 250 -7.34 -0.80 -14.04
N TRP A 251 -7.82 -1.26 -12.90
CA TRP A 251 -7.15 -2.31 -12.14
C TRP A 251 -7.44 -3.61 -12.88
N ASN A 252 -6.54 -4.04 -13.77
CA ASN A 252 -6.75 -5.22 -14.60
C ASN A 252 -7.16 -6.43 -13.74
N ALA A 253 -8.45 -6.79 -13.76
CA ALA A 253 -8.95 -7.98 -13.08
C ALA A 253 -8.42 -9.28 -13.72
N ASP A 254 -8.01 -9.21 -14.99
CA ASP A 254 -7.34 -10.28 -15.73
C ASP A 254 -5.80 -10.16 -15.74
N ALA A 255 -5.23 -9.11 -15.14
CA ALA A 255 -3.84 -9.15 -14.68
C ALA A 255 -3.85 -9.84 -13.33
N ILE A 256 -4.08 -11.16 -13.36
CA ILE A 256 -3.75 -12.04 -12.26
C ILE A 256 -2.22 -12.03 -12.14
N VAL A 257 -1.70 -11.02 -11.45
CA VAL A 257 -0.50 -11.15 -10.63
C VAL A 257 -0.95 -10.78 -9.22
N PRO A 258 -0.97 -11.75 -8.30
CA PRO A 258 -1.20 -11.47 -6.89
C PRO A 258 -0.14 -10.47 -6.42
N THR A 259 -0.56 -9.32 -5.92
CA THR A 259 0.30 -8.42 -5.11
C THR A 259 0.57 -9.00 -3.72
N ASP A 260 0.28 -10.29 -3.52
CA ASP A 260 0.88 -11.13 -2.47
C ASP A 260 2.32 -11.55 -2.80
N ARG A 261 2.84 -11.22 -3.99
CA ARG A 261 4.24 -11.44 -4.32
C ARG A 261 5.09 -10.30 -3.76
N ASN A 262 5.44 -10.41 -2.48
CA ASN A 262 6.76 -9.94 -2.09
C ASN A 262 7.75 -10.61 -3.05
N LEU A 263 8.44 -9.85 -3.91
CA LEU A 263 9.61 -10.37 -4.64
C LEU A 263 10.60 -11.03 -3.67
N TRP A 264 10.59 -10.58 -2.41
CA TRP A 264 11.34 -11.09 -1.27
C TRP A 264 10.88 -12.45 -0.73
N THR A 265 9.72 -12.99 -1.14
CA THR A 265 9.29 -14.37 -0.81
C THR A 265 9.42 -15.34 -1.98
N LEU A 266 9.62 -14.82 -3.21
CA LEU A 266 9.87 -15.64 -4.38
C LEU A 266 11.30 -16.19 -4.32
N ARG A 267 11.45 -17.48 -4.62
CA ARG A 267 12.79 -18.06 -4.79
C ARG A 267 13.41 -17.49 -6.06
N ILE A 268 14.73 -17.30 -6.08
CA ILE A 268 15.47 -16.73 -7.22
C ILE A 268 15.08 -17.35 -8.58
N GLY A 269 14.82 -18.67 -8.64
CA GLY A 269 14.38 -19.32 -9.87
C GLY A 269 13.02 -18.86 -10.40
N GLN A 270 12.08 -18.49 -9.52
CA GLN A 270 10.78 -17.92 -9.90
C GLN A 270 10.95 -16.48 -10.39
N VAL A 271 11.81 -15.70 -9.74
CA VAL A 271 12.15 -14.32 -10.17
C VAL A 271 12.73 -14.32 -11.58
N LEU A 272 13.71 -15.19 -11.85
CA LEU A 272 14.33 -15.33 -13.17
C LEU A 272 13.34 -15.83 -14.24
N GLN A 273 12.41 -16.72 -13.86
CA GLN A 273 11.35 -17.17 -14.75
C GLN A 273 10.39 -16.04 -15.12
N GLU A 274 9.97 -15.26 -14.13
CA GLU A 274 9.04 -14.14 -14.33
C GLU A 274 9.68 -13.00 -15.13
N ALA A 275 10.98 -12.77 -14.94
CA ALA A 275 11.77 -11.86 -15.77
C ALA A 275 12.00 -12.41 -17.19
N ASN A 276 11.48 -13.59 -17.51
CA ASN A 276 11.65 -14.30 -18.79
C ASN A 276 13.13 -14.54 -19.18
N LEU A 277 13.99 -14.68 -18.16
CA LEU A 277 15.42 -15.02 -18.32
C LEU A 277 15.63 -16.52 -18.36
N VAL A 278 14.72 -17.28 -17.74
CA VAL A 278 14.73 -18.74 -17.71
C VAL A 278 13.33 -19.25 -18.06
N SER A 279 13.24 -20.30 -18.88
CA SER A 279 11.96 -20.92 -19.21
C SER A 279 11.43 -21.76 -18.04
N ARG A 280 10.14 -22.11 -18.08
CA ARG A 280 9.56 -23.01 -17.09
C ARG A 280 10.26 -24.38 -17.08
N GLU A 281 10.57 -24.89 -18.27
CA GLU A 281 11.24 -26.18 -18.45
C GLU A 281 12.66 -26.15 -17.88
N GLN A 282 13.41 -25.07 -18.11
CA GLN A 282 14.74 -24.87 -17.53
C GLN A 282 14.69 -24.78 -16.00
N LEU A 283 13.69 -24.10 -15.43
CA LEU A 283 13.49 -24.04 -13.98
C LEU A 283 13.14 -25.42 -13.39
N GLU A 284 12.24 -26.17 -14.03
CA GLU A 284 11.86 -27.52 -13.61
C GLU A 284 13.07 -28.48 -13.69
N GLU A 285 13.89 -28.39 -14.74
CA GLU A 285 15.14 -29.15 -14.85
C GLU A 285 16.15 -28.75 -13.75
N ALA A 286 16.33 -27.45 -13.50
CA ALA A 286 17.21 -26.97 -12.42
C ALA A 286 16.79 -27.51 -11.05
N LEU A 287 15.49 -27.51 -10.75
CA LEU A 287 14.93 -28.03 -9.50
C LEU A 287 15.10 -29.55 -9.38
N CYS A 288 14.93 -30.29 -10.49
CA CYS A 288 15.19 -31.73 -10.53
C CYS A 288 16.66 -32.06 -10.24
N LEU A 289 17.58 -31.29 -10.83
CA LEU A 289 19.02 -31.41 -10.59
C LEU A 289 19.39 -31.02 -9.16
N GLN A 290 18.75 -29.99 -8.59
CA GLN A 290 18.98 -29.60 -7.20
C GLN A 290 18.56 -30.70 -6.22
N ASN A 291 17.46 -31.40 -6.50
CA ASN A 291 17.01 -32.53 -5.68
C ASN A 291 17.99 -33.71 -5.73
N THR A 292 18.70 -33.90 -6.85
CA THR A 292 19.73 -34.95 -6.99
C THR A 292 21.11 -34.50 -6.49
N CYS A 293 21.36 -33.20 -6.41
CA CYS A 293 22.60 -32.58 -5.91
C CYS A 293 22.31 -31.51 -4.85
N PRO A 294 21.91 -31.88 -3.61
CA PRO A 294 21.41 -30.93 -2.61
C PRO A 294 22.43 -29.88 -2.14
N GLN A 295 23.71 -30.12 -2.39
CA GLN A 295 24.81 -29.21 -2.04
C GLN A 295 24.93 -28.01 -2.99
N LYS A 296 24.34 -28.09 -4.19
CA LYS A 296 24.40 -27.00 -5.17
C LYS A 296 23.21 -26.06 -5.02
N ARG A 297 23.48 -24.76 -5.07
CA ARG A 297 22.43 -23.75 -5.11
C ARG A 297 21.79 -23.75 -6.50
N LEU A 298 20.50 -23.41 -6.56
CA LEU A 298 19.74 -23.38 -7.82
C LEU A 298 20.40 -22.47 -8.87
N GLY A 299 20.95 -21.33 -8.43
CA GLY A 299 21.66 -20.41 -9.32
C GLY A 299 22.97 -20.99 -9.88
N GLU A 300 23.73 -21.73 -9.08
CA GLU A 300 24.96 -22.40 -9.54
C GLU A 300 24.65 -23.43 -10.63
N ILE A 301 23.55 -24.18 -10.48
CA ILE A 301 23.07 -25.15 -11.47
C ILE A 301 22.71 -24.44 -12.79
N MET A 302 22.01 -23.30 -12.72
CA MET A 302 21.62 -22.51 -13.89
C MET A 302 22.84 -21.92 -14.62
N THR A 303 23.85 -21.45 -13.88
CA THR A 303 25.11 -20.95 -14.46
C THR A 303 25.93 -22.07 -15.11
N GLU A 304 26.07 -23.23 -14.45
CA GLU A 304 26.80 -24.38 -15.02
C GLU A 304 26.16 -24.89 -16.32
N ARG A 305 24.84 -24.75 -16.46
CA ARG A 305 24.10 -25.08 -17.68
C ARG A 305 24.15 -23.99 -18.75
N GLY A 306 24.74 -22.83 -18.44
CA GLY A 306 24.85 -21.69 -19.36
C GLY A 306 23.50 -21.01 -19.65
N TRP A 307 22.51 -21.15 -18.78
CA TRP A 307 21.19 -20.52 -18.98
C TRP A 307 21.17 -19.08 -18.51
N VAL A 308 21.91 -18.76 -17.45
CA VAL A 308 22.00 -17.41 -16.87
C VAL A 308 23.43 -17.19 -16.37
N GLU A 309 23.99 -16.01 -16.61
CA GLU A 309 25.31 -15.61 -16.11
C GLU A 309 25.30 -15.50 -14.58
N ARG A 310 26.44 -15.75 -13.94
CA ARG A 310 26.55 -15.67 -12.47
C ARG A 310 26.21 -14.27 -11.98
N GLU A 311 26.71 -13.25 -12.66
CA GLU A 311 26.53 -11.85 -12.36
C GLU A 311 25.05 -11.44 -12.45
N THR A 312 24.30 -12.00 -13.40
CA THR A 312 22.85 -11.81 -13.46
C THR A 312 22.17 -12.41 -12.22
N ILE A 313 22.56 -13.63 -11.82
CA ILE A 313 22.02 -14.27 -10.62
C ILE A 313 22.32 -13.45 -9.36
N ASP A 314 23.55 -12.98 -9.22
CA ASP A 314 24.00 -12.14 -8.11
C ASP A 314 23.21 -10.83 -8.06
N PHE A 315 22.97 -10.18 -9.21
CA PHE A 315 22.13 -9.00 -9.27
C PHE A 315 20.70 -9.26 -8.75
N PHE A 316 20.04 -10.31 -9.24
CA PHE A 316 18.66 -10.61 -8.83
C PHE A 316 18.56 -11.11 -7.38
N ALA A 317 19.60 -11.74 -6.85
CA ALA A 317 19.62 -12.26 -5.50
C ALA A 317 20.00 -11.20 -4.45
N ASP A 318 20.99 -10.37 -4.74
CA ASP A 318 21.67 -9.54 -3.74
C ASP A 318 21.53 -8.02 -3.98
N GLU A 319 21.46 -7.57 -5.24
CA GLU A 319 21.49 -6.13 -5.57
C GLU A 319 20.09 -5.54 -5.81
N LEU A 320 19.26 -6.21 -6.61
CA LEU A 320 17.90 -5.78 -6.94
C LEU A 320 17.06 -5.48 -5.67
N PRO A 321 17.17 -6.25 -4.57
CA PRO A 321 16.49 -5.91 -3.32
C PRO A 321 16.74 -4.52 -2.79
N ASN A 322 18.01 -4.14 -2.74
CA ASN A 322 18.42 -2.86 -2.20
C ASN A 322 18.09 -1.71 -3.14
N LEU A 323 18.10 -1.95 -4.46
CA LEU A 323 17.88 -0.93 -5.47
C LEU A 323 16.39 -0.55 -5.64
N VAL A 324 15.47 -1.50 -5.44
CA VAL A 324 14.02 -1.23 -5.53
C VAL A 324 13.51 -0.49 -4.29
N ASP A 325 14.12 -0.72 -3.12
CA ASP A 325 13.79 -0.01 -1.87
C ASP A 325 14.46 1.38 -1.75
N ASP A 326 15.45 1.68 -2.59
CA ASP A 326 16.13 2.97 -2.61
C ASP A 326 15.17 4.09 -3.08
N ARG A 327 15.13 5.20 -2.33
CA ARG A 327 14.29 6.37 -2.64
C ARG A 327 14.78 7.14 -3.87
N LEU A 328 15.98 6.84 -4.35
CA LEU A 328 16.55 7.37 -5.58
C LEU A 328 16.20 6.45 -6.74
N GLN A 329 15.08 6.74 -7.43
CA GLN A 329 14.73 6.03 -8.66
C GLN A 329 15.88 6.16 -9.67
N ARG A 330 16.57 5.05 -9.94
CA ARG A 330 17.61 4.99 -10.98
C ARG A 330 16.99 4.89 -12.38
N PRO A 331 17.67 5.36 -13.43
CA PRO A 331 17.18 5.17 -14.80
C PRO A 331 17.08 3.69 -15.18
N LEU A 332 16.14 3.34 -16.05
CA LEU A 332 15.93 1.95 -16.51
C LEU A 332 17.21 1.30 -17.06
N GLY A 333 18.05 2.07 -17.76
CA GLY A 333 19.34 1.59 -18.27
C GLY A 333 20.27 1.08 -17.18
N HIS A 334 20.22 1.65 -15.97
CA HIS A 334 21.02 1.17 -14.83
C HIS A 334 20.63 -0.26 -14.44
N TYR A 335 19.33 -0.56 -14.37
CA TYR A 335 18.84 -1.89 -14.00
C TYR A 335 19.16 -2.93 -15.08
N LEU A 336 18.95 -2.58 -16.35
CA LEU A 336 19.26 -3.47 -17.47
C LEU A 336 20.78 -3.74 -17.56
N LYS A 337 21.62 -2.75 -17.24
CA LYS A 337 23.07 -2.92 -17.13
C LYS A 337 23.46 -3.87 -16.01
N SER A 338 22.91 -3.63 -14.83
CA SER A 338 23.24 -4.39 -13.62
C SER A 338 22.78 -5.86 -13.76
N ALA A 339 21.67 -6.09 -14.47
CA ALA A 339 21.21 -7.42 -14.84
C ALA A 339 21.97 -8.09 -16.00
N ARG A 340 23.00 -7.44 -16.57
CA ARG A 340 23.76 -7.87 -17.76
C ARG A 340 22.92 -8.04 -19.03
N LEU A 341 21.77 -7.39 -19.10
CA LEU A 341 20.93 -7.39 -20.30
C LEU A 341 21.39 -6.36 -21.32
N LEU A 342 22.10 -5.33 -20.88
CA LEU A 342 22.74 -4.33 -21.72
C LEU A 342 24.14 -4.01 -21.21
N ASP A 343 25.07 -3.70 -22.12
CA ASP A 343 26.37 -3.13 -21.78
C ASP A 343 26.38 -1.60 -21.88
N GLU A 344 27.47 -0.97 -21.40
CA GLU A 344 27.61 0.49 -21.43
C GLU A 344 27.57 1.05 -22.87
N SER A 345 28.15 0.34 -23.84
CA SER A 345 28.17 0.79 -25.24
C SER A 345 26.76 0.78 -25.86
N GLN A 346 25.97 -0.25 -25.55
CA GLN A 346 24.57 -0.37 -25.97
C GLN A 346 23.72 0.73 -25.33
N ILE A 347 23.93 1.04 -24.05
CA ILE A 347 23.21 2.12 -23.36
C ILE A 347 23.53 3.48 -24.00
N GLN A 348 24.80 3.79 -24.24
CA GLN A 348 25.19 5.04 -24.90
C GLN A 348 24.62 5.17 -26.31
N LEU A 349 24.58 4.05 -27.06
CA LEU A 349 23.97 4.01 -28.38
C LEU A 349 22.45 4.27 -28.33
N LEU A 350 21.74 3.63 -27.39
CA LEU A 350 20.29 3.86 -27.19
C LEU A 350 20.00 5.31 -26.79
N LEU A 351 20.80 5.90 -25.89
CA LEU A 351 20.64 7.30 -25.47
C LEU A 351 20.90 8.28 -26.62
N LYS A 352 21.83 7.95 -27.53
CA LYS A 352 22.10 8.74 -28.73
C LYS A 352 20.93 8.66 -29.71
N GLU A 353 20.42 7.46 -29.97
CA GLU A 353 19.30 7.24 -30.90
C GLU A 353 17.96 7.76 -30.37
N GLN A 354 17.74 7.72 -29.05
CA GLN A 354 16.56 8.29 -28.41
C GLN A 354 16.40 9.80 -28.64
N LYS A 355 17.50 10.51 -28.92
CA LYS A 355 17.47 11.94 -29.27
C LYS A 355 17.00 12.19 -30.70
N THR A 356 17.13 11.20 -31.58
CA THR A 356 16.81 11.31 -33.01
C THR A 356 15.52 10.57 -33.38
N GLU A 357 15.23 9.45 -32.72
CA GLU A 357 13.99 8.70 -32.87
C GLU A 357 13.09 9.01 -31.68
N HIS A 358 11.83 9.39 -31.93
CA HIS A 358 10.84 9.70 -30.89
C HIS A 358 10.35 8.46 -30.10
N LEU A 359 11.21 7.45 -29.90
CA LEU A 359 10.93 6.21 -29.20
C LEU A 359 11.53 6.25 -27.79
N ARG A 360 10.94 5.49 -26.86
CA ARG A 360 11.47 5.41 -25.48
C ARG A 360 12.70 4.49 -25.43
N PHE A 361 13.62 4.74 -24.49
CA PHE A 361 14.83 3.93 -24.28
C PHE A 361 14.58 2.41 -24.32
N GLY A 362 13.61 1.91 -23.55
CA GLY A 362 13.27 0.49 -23.51
C GLY A 362 12.72 -0.06 -24.82
N GLU A 363 11.94 0.75 -25.55
CA GLU A 363 11.37 0.36 -26.85
C GLU A 363 12.46 0.22 -27.91
N LEU A 364 13.48 1.08 -27.88
CA LEU A 364 14.66 0.94 -28.74
C LEU A 364 15.44 -0.34 -28.42
N ALA A 365 15.60 -0.69 -27.13
CA ALA A 365 16.28 -1.92 -26.71
C ALA A 365 15.55 -3.20 -27.22
N VAL A 366 14.21 -3.18 -27.17
CA VAL A 366 13.37 -4.28 -27.70
C VAL A 366 13.45 -4.35 -29.23
N ARG A 367 13.35 -3.21 -29.92
CA ARG A 367 13.40 -3.15 -31.38
C ARG A 367 14.73 -3.65 -31.95
N LYS A 368 15.83 -3.45 -31.22
CA LYS A 368 17.15 -3.98 -31.59
C LYS A 368 17.36 -5.45 -31.20
N GLY A 369 16.39 -6.06 -30.52
CA GLY A 369 16.44 -7.46 -30.08
C GLY A 369 17.41 -7.70 -28.92
N TRP A 370 17.84 -6.66 -28.22
CA TRP A 370 18.78 -6.78 -27.09
C TRP A 370 18.09 -7.15 -25.79
N VAL A 371 16.84 -6.73 -25.62
CA VAL A 371 16.00 -7.09 -24.46
C VAL A 371 14.65 -7.59 -24.98
N ARG A 372 14.11 -8.66 -24.38
CA ARG A 372 12.77 -9.15 -24.72
C ARG A 372 11.70 -8.18 -24.20
N GLU A 373 10.58 -8.06 -24.91
CA GLU A 373 9.48 -7.17 -24.50
C GLU A 373 8.93 -7.57 -23.13
N GLU A 374 8.83 -8.87 -22.86
CA GLU A 374 8.36 -9.41 -21.59
C GLU A 374 9.32 -9.08 -20.44
N THR A 375 10.63 -9.21 -20.66
CA THR A 375 11.67 -8.86 -19.68
C THR A 375 11.65 -7.35 -19.39
N LEU A 376 11.50 -6.52 -20.43
CA LEU A 376 11.36 -5.08 -20.26
C LEU A 376 10.12 -4.72 -19.44
N ASN A 377 8.97 -5.32 -19.77
CA ASN A 377 7.72 -5.08 -19.07
C ASN A 377 7.80 -5.49 -17.60
N TRP A 378 8.49 -6.60 -17.30
CA TRP A 378 8.76 -7.04 -15.94
C TRP A 378 9.56 -6.01 -15.14
N PHE A 379 10.64 -5.45 -15.71
CA PHE A 379 11.40 -4.37 -15.05
C PHE A 379 10.56 -3.12 -14.82
N LEU A 380 9.78 -2.69 -15.82
CA LEU A 380 8.91 -1.51 -15.69
C LEU A 380 7.84 -1.71 -14.60
N GLN A 381 7.30 -2.92 -14.48
CA GLN A 381 6.33 -3.30 -13.46
C GLN A 381 6.93 -3.18 -12.05
N ILE A 382 8.13 -3.72 -11.84
CA ILE A 382 8.80 -3.69 -10.52
C ILE A 382 9.23 -2.29 -10.13
N LEU A 383 9.64 -1.48 -11.10
CA LEU A 383 10.00 -0.09 -10.88
C LEU A 383 8.79 0.85 -10.72
N GLY A 384 7.56 0.31 -10.83
CA GLY A 384 6.32 1.09 -10.69
C GLY A 384 6.11 2.12 -11.81
N VAL A 385 6.74 1.94 -12.97
CA VAL A 385 6.66 2.88 -14.10
C VAL A 385 5.41 2.55 -14.94
N GLN A 386 4.35 3.33 -14.76
CA GLN A 386 3.13 3.20 -15.58
C GLN A 386 3.44 3.47 -17.07
N GLN A 387 3.19 2.51 -17.95
CA GLN A 387 3.16 2.74 -19.39
C GLN A 387 1.92 3.58 -19.73
N LYS A 388 2.09 4.91 -19.84
CA LYS A 388 1.08 5.77 -20.48
C LYS A 388 0.86 5.25 -21.91
N GLU A 389 -0.38 4.87 -22.21
CA GLU A 389 -0.83 4.19 -23.43
C GLU A 389 -0.30 4.79 -24.73
N ARG A 390 -0.07 3.89 -25.70
CA ARG A 390 0.14 4.16 -27.13
C ARG A 390 -1.09 4.87 -27.69
N SER A 391 -1.11 6.20 -27.65
CA SER A 391 -2.05 7.01 -28.43
C SER A 391 -1.25 7.90 -29.39
N SER A 392 -1.48 7.67 -30.68
CA SER A 392 -1.09 8.56 -31.76
C SER A 392 -1.70 9.96 -31.52
N ALA A 393 -0.86 10.98 -31.73
CA ALA A 393 -1.16 12.41 -31.82
C ALA A 393 -0.94 13.27 -30.56
N SER A 394 0.16 14.04 -30.68
CA SER A 394 0.33 15.44 -30.26
C SER A 394 0.89 15.75 -28.85
N LEU A 395 2.13 16.27 -28.92
CA LEU A 395 2.67 17.47 -28.26
C LEU A 395 2.96 17.45 -26.74
N ASN A 396 4.27 17.49 -26.46
CA ASN A 396 4.96 17.92 -25.23
C ASN A 396 4.25 19.04 -24.44
N PRO A 397 4.40 19.09 -23.09
CA PRO A 397 5.69 19.20 -22.38
C PRO A 397 5.82 18.20 -21.19
N VAL A 398 6.98 17.78 -20.70
CA VAL A 398 8.06 18.54 -20.03
C VAL A 398 9.32 17.65 -20.01
N VAL A 399 10.43 18.19 -20.49
CA VAL A 399 11.80 17.73 -20.27
C VAL A 399 12.38 18.63 -19.18
N GLU A 400 12.50 18.16 -17.94
CA GLU A 400 13.31 18.87 -16.94
C GLU A 400 13.65 18.06 -15.67
N ILE A 401 14.21 16.84 -15.78
CA ILE A 401 14.95 16.23 -14.64
C ILE A 401 16.25 15.52 -15.09
N GLU A 402 16.43 15.16 -16.36
CA GLU A 402 17.56 14.31 -16.78
C GLU A 402 18.91 15.02 -17.07
N SER A 403 19.07 16.32 -16.82
CA SER A 403 20.32 17.03 -17.15
C SER A 403 21.11 17.59 -15.96
N LYS A 404 20.68 17.37 -14.70
CA LYS A 404 21.38 17.91 -13.52
C LYS A 404 22.15 16.91 -12.65
N GLN A 405 22.07 15.60 -12.91
CA GLN A 405 22.83 14.61 -12.13
C GLN A 405 23.98 13.92 -12.89
N ALA A 406 24.25 14.33 -14.13
CA ALA A 406 25.32 13.75 -14.94
C ALA A 406 26.61 14.60 -15.00
N VAL A 407 26.76 15.64 -14.17
CA VAL A 407 27.95 16.54 -14.19
C VAL A 407 28.67 16.67 -12.83
N GLU A 408 28.16 16.07 -11.74
CA GLU A 408 28.88 16.05 -10.45
C GLU A 408 29.01 14.62 -9.92
N MET A 409 29.85 13.82 -10.56
CA MET A 409 30.46 12.61 -9.98
C MET A 409 31.55 12.11 -10.93
N ASP A 410 32.71 12.77 -10.87
CA ASP A 410 34.07 12.24 -11.15
C ASP A 410 35.00 13.41 -11.51
N THR A 411 35.55 14.02 -10.47
CA THR A 411 36.91 14.58 -10.57
C THR A 411 37.72 13.91 -9.46
N PRO A 412 38.76 13.13 -9.78
CA PRO A 412 39.70 12.68 -8.77
C PRO A 412 40.45 13.91 -8.29
N SER A 413 40.39 14.16 -6.98
CA SER A 413 41.29 15.09 -6.31
C SER A 413 42.71 14.52 -6.34
N GLU A 414 43.39 14.71 -7.45
CA GLU A 414 44.85 14.83 -7.45
C GLU A 414 45.19 16.01 -6.55
N THR A 415 45.52 15.73 -5.28
CA THR A 415 46.57 16.36 -4.46
C THR A 415 46.30 15.99 -3.00
N ARG A 416 46.83 14.83 -2.57
CA ARG A 416 47.30 14.53 -1.20
C ARG A 416 47.81 13.09 -1.15
N LEU A 417 48.87 12.84 -1.90
CA LEU A 417 49.73 11.65 -1.81
C LEU A 417 51.18 12.11 -1.63
N SER A 418 51.44 12.89 -0.59
CA SER A 418 52.79 13.30 -0.21
C SER A 418 53.06 13.39 1.29
N GLU A 419 52.19 12.85 2.15
CA GLU A 419 52.45 12.75 3.59
C GLU A 419 51.94 11.42 4.14
N LEU A 420 52.65 10.32 3.85
CA LEU A 420 52.61 9.09 4.69
C LEU A 420 53.58 7.97 4.26
N ILE A 421 54.76 8.29 3.70
CA ILE A 421 55.88 7.34 3.70
C ILE A 421 57.15 8.14 3.97
N GLY A 422 57.49 8.29 5.25
CA GLY A 422 58.84 8.63 5.68
C GLY A 422 59.46 7.39 6.28
N LEU A 423 60.51 6.86 5.66
CA LEU A 423 61.62 6.07 6.23
C LEU A 423 62.47 5.52 5.07
N PRO A 424 63.80 5.43 5.22
CA PRO A 424 64.77 6.41 5.74
C PRO A 424 65.37 7.32 4.65
#